data_AF-A0AAV7JQ32-F1
#
_entry.id   AF-A0AAV7JQ32-F1
#
_cell.length_a   1.000
_cell.length_b   1.000
_cell.length_c   1.000
_cell.angle_alpha   90.00
_cell.angle_beta   90.00
_cell.angle_gamma   90.00
#
_symmetry.space_group_name_H-M   'P 1'
#
loop_
_entity.id
_entity.type
_entity.pdbx_description
1 polymer ?
#
loop_
_entity_poly.entity_id
_entity_poly.type
_entity_poly.pdbx_seq_one_letter_code
_entity_poly.pdbx_strand_id
1 'polypeptide(L)'
;MGYELGRFEEAVDEELLCAICRMVLESPVQFRQCEHAFCDLCISEWLRHKNVCPIDRNLVIPTDLIPTPRILRNLLGKLSISCNNRELGCIERMPLESLHTHLDMCNFNPTRQVQCEDGCGCLIEVRHLSKHSCLSTLGSMVRERDENILKLSSQLKELKQVVSDQHHEILLVKEIVRNLRISSISAGLTTEAETDSVRERVKWLSSLSRARISRWGGMISTPDSVLQAMVKRALIDSGCPVELATQLISNSHERRWPPGLSMLETRQSNRHRYEEFVPKRIPTKQAIVLMACENEHMGEAMMRDPGFVIIFAHGVD
;
A
#
# COMPACT_ATOMS: atom_id res chain seq x y z
N MET A 1 -24.15 -31.75 -8.61
CA MET A 1 -24.72 -32.74 -9.56
C MET A 1 -26.12 -32.25 -9.87
N GLY A 2 -26.64 -32.56 -11.07
CA GLY A 2 -27.86 -31.98 -11.69
C GLY A 2 -29.06 -31.63 -10.79
N TYR A 3 -29.98 -30.81 -11.29
CA TYR A 3 -31.16 -30.39 -10.54
C TYR A 3 -32.22 -31.49 -10.46
N GLU A 4 -32.68 -31.80 -9.26
CA GLU A 4 -33.70 -32.82 -8.99
C GLU A 4 -35.02 -32.54 -9.71
N LEU A 5 -35.58 -33.56 -10.37
CA LEU A 5 -36.81 -33.46 -11.17
C LEU A 5 -38.03 -33.00 -10.36
N GLY A 6 -38.15 -33.40 -9.09
CA GLY A 6 -39.30 -33.06 -8.25
C GLY A 6 -39.42 -31.56 -7.93
N ARG A 7 -38.42 -30.76 -8.29
CA ARG A 7 -38.42 -29.30 -8.11
C ARG A 7 -39.03 -28.55 -9.29
N PHE A 8 -39.27 -29.22 -10.41
CA PHE A 8 -39.86 -28.62 -11.61
C PHE A 8 -41.38 -28.85 -11.60
N GLU A 9 -42.13 -27.87 -12.10
CA GLU A 9 -43.60 -27.91 -12.13
C GLU A 9 -44.13 -28.74 -13.31
N GLU A 10 -43.50 -28.55 -14.47
CA GLU A 10 -43.83 -29.22 -15.71
C GLU A 10 -42.91 -30.42 -15.93
N ALA A 11 -43.37 -31.36 -16.75
CA ALA A 11 -42.52 -32.44 -17.22
C ALA A 11 -41.33 -31.83 -17.98
N VAL A 12 -40.12 -32.13 -17.51
CA VAL A 12 -38.90 -31.69 -18.17
C VAL A 12 -38.61 -32.63 -19.33
N ASP A 13 -38.31 -32.06 -20.49
CA ASP A 13 -37.92 -32.80 -21.69
C ASP A 13 -36.70 -33.70 -21.40
N GLU A 14 -36.73 -34.94 -21.88
CA GLU A 14 -35.65 -35.92 -21.69
C GLU A 14 -34.33 -35.44 -22.28
N GLU A 15 -34.35 -34.60 -23.32
CA GLU A 15 -33.16 -34.00 -23.93
C GLU A 15 -32.43 -33.02 -22.97
N LEU A 16 -33.10 -32.55 -21.92
CA LEU A 16 -32.53 -31.65 -20.91
C LEU A 16 -31.96 -32.40 -19.69
N LEU A 17 -31.99 -33.73 -19.72
CA LEU A 17 -31.53 -34.58 -18.63
C LEU A 17 -30.11 -35.08 -18.86
N CYS A 18 -29.33 -35.11 -17.79
CA CYS A 18 -28.00 -35.70 -17.80
C CYS A 18 -28.11 -37.23 -17.83
N ALA A 19 -27.54 -37.90 -18.84
CA ALA A 19 -27.60 -39.36 -18.93
C ALA A 19 -26.82 -40.09 -17.80
N ILE A 20 -25.95 -39.40 -17.05
CA ILE A 20 -25.20 -39.96 -15.92
C ILE A 20 -26.05 -39.92 -14.64
N CYS A 21 -26.47 -38.71 -14.20
CA CYS A 21 -27.19 -38.55 -12.93
C CYS A 21 -28.71 -38.61 -13.07
N ARG A 22 -29.25 -38.64 -14.30
CA ARG A 22 -30.69 -38.66 -14.63
C ARG A 22 -31.50 -37.50 -14.06
N MET A 23 -30.82 -36.38 -13.81
CA MET A 23 -31.39 -35.12 -13.32
C MET A 23 -31.23 -34.04 -14.38
N VAL A 24 -31.94 -32.92 -14.23
CA VAL A 24 -31.84 -31.79 -15.16
C VAL A 24 -30.41 -31.26 -15.15
N LEU A 25 -29.88 -30.97 -16.34
CA LEU A 25 -28.50 -30.55 -16.53
C LEU A 25 -28.13 -29.31 -15.69
N GLU A 26 -27.10 -29.45 -14.83
CA GLU A 26 -26.46 -28.37 -14.08
C GLU A 26 -25.09 -28.07 -14.70
N SER A 27 -24.83 -26.79 -15.01
CA SER A 27 -23.61 -26.34 -15.69
C SER A 27 -23.21 -27.24 -16.87
N PRO A 28 -24.08 -27.37 -17.90
CA PRO A 28 -23.91 -28.40 -18.92
C PRO A 28 -22.72 -28.15 -19.85
N VAL A 29 -21.96 -29.21 -20.06
CA VAL A 29 -20.89 -29.33 -21.05
C VAL A 29 -21.23 -30.43 -22.05
N GLN A 30 -20.66 -30.37 -23.24
CA GLN A 30 -20.83 -31.40 -24.27
C GLN A 30 -19.52 -31.76 -24.93
N PHE A 31 -19.46 -32.94 -25.54
CA PHE A 31 -18.34 -33.30 -26.40
C PHE A 31 -18.46 -32.63 -27.77
N ARG A 32 -17.35 -32.13 -28.31
CA ARG A 32 -17.31 -31.50 -29.64
C ARG A 32 -17.71 -32.43 -30.79
N GLN A 33 -17.39 -33.72 -30.70
CA GLN A 33 -17.54 -34.64 -31.83
C GLN A 33 -18.90 -35.33 -31.89
N CYS A 34 -19.46 -35.73 -30.75
CA CYS A 34 -20.72 -36.45 -30.68
C CYS A 34 -21.88 -35.64 -30.06
N GLU A 35 -21.62 -34.40 -29.65
CA GLU A 35 -22.62 -33.43 -29.18
C GLU A 35 -23.48 -33.85 -27.97
N HIS A 36 -23.18 -34.98 -27.35
CA HIS A 36 -23.81 -35.44 -26.11
C HIS A 36 -23.47 -34.53 -24.93
N ALA A 37 -24.50 -34.07 -24.21
CA ALA A 37 -24.39 -33.15 -23.09
C ALA A 37 -24.54 -33.84 -21.71
N PHE A 38 -23.79 -33.34 -20.73
CA PHE A 38 -23.76 -33.85 -19.37
C PHE A 38 -23.56 -32.70 -18.37
N CYS A 39 -23.86 -32.93 -17.09
CA CYS A 39 -23.41 -32.01 -16.04
C CYS A 39 -21.89 -32.05 -15.97
N ASP A 40 -21.24 -30.88 -15.84
CA ASP A 40 -19.77 -30.77 -15.78
C ASP A 40 -19.14 -31.70 -14.73
N LEU A 41 -19.67 -31.69 -13.51
CA LEU A 41 -19.20 -32.55 -12.43
C LEU A 41 -19.35 -34.04 -12.75
N CYS A 42 -20.48 -34.42 -13.36
CA CYS A 42 -20.77 -35.82 -13.67
C CYS A 42 -19.83 -36.38 -14.74
N ILE A 43 -19.61 -35.65 -15.82
CA ILE A 43 -18.72 -36.12 -16.88
C ILE A 43 -17.25 -36.07 -16.47
N SER A 44 -16.87 -35.05 -15.68
CA SER A 44 -15.51 -34.96 -15.14
C SER A 44 -15.16 -36.14 -14.22
N GLU A 45 -16.12 -36.59 -13.40
CA GLU A 45 -15.94 -37.78 -12.57
C GLU A 45 -15.87 -39.07 -13.40
N TRP A 46 -16.70 -39.19 -14.44
CA TRP A 46 -16.67 -40.33 -15.35
C TRP A 46 -15.33 -40.46 -16.09
N LEU A 47 -14.83 -39.35 -16.66
CA LEU A 47 -13.59 -39.31 -17.42
C LEU A 47 -12.34 -39.61 -16.58
N ARG A 48 -12.42 -39.45 -15.25
CA ARG A 48 -11.35 -39.88 -14.34
C ARG A 48 -11.12 -41.40 -14.39
N HIS A 49 -12.15 -42.15 -14.76
CA HIS A 49 -12.13 -43.62 -14.78
C HIS A 49 -12.15 -44.19 -16.19
N LYS A 50 -12.85 -43.52 -17.12
CA LYS A 50 -13.11 -44.03 -18.47
C LYS A 50 -13.06 -42.91 -19.52
N ASN A 51 -12.14 -43.00 -20.47
CA ASN A 51 -12.01 -42.05 -21.58
C ASN A 51 -12.95 -42.38 -22.76
N VAL A 52 -14.22 -42.64 -22.47
CA VAL A 52 -15.27 -42.90 -23.46
C VAL A 52 -16.53 -42.11 -23.11
N CYS A 53 -17.25 -41.65 -24.13
CA CYS A 53 -18.55 -41.02 -23.94
C CYS A 53 -19.55 -42.02 -23.31
N PRO A 54 -20.29 -41.64 -22.26
CA PRO A 54 -21.26 -42.51 -21.58
C PRO A 54 -22.40 -43.04 -22.48
N ILE A 55 -22.73 -42.34 -23.57
CA ILE A 55 -23.90 -42.64 -24.41
C ILE A 55 -23.51 -43.54 -25.58
N ASP A 56 -22.59 -43.10 -26.43
CA ASP A 56 -22.21 -43.76 -27.68
C ASP A 56 -20.89 -44.55 -27.60
N ARG A 57 -20.16 -44.45 -26.48
CA ARG A 57 -18.87 -45.10 -26.21
C ARG A 57 -17.73 -44.67 -27.14
N ASN A 58 -17.88 -43.55 -27.84
CA ASN A 58 -16.79 -42.96 -28.61
C ASN A 58 -15.62 -42.56 -27.70
N LEU A 59 -14.38 -42.73 -28.18
CA LEU A 59 -13.19 -42.30 -27.47
C LEU A 59 -13.16 -40.77 -27.37
N VAL A 60 -12.97 -40.27 -26.16
CA VAL A 60 -12.99 -38.83 -25.86
C VAL A 60 -11.90 -38.50 -24.85
N ILE A 61 -11.40 -37.27 -24.89
CA ILE A 61 -10.49 -36.73 -23.88
C ILE A 61 -11.10 -35.52 -23.17
N PRO A 62 -10.72 -35.21 -21.92
CA PRO A 62 -11.31 -34.09 -21.18
C PRO A 62 -11.23 -32.73 -21.89
N THR A 63 -10.22 -32.51 -22.74
CA THR A 63 -10.09 -31.28 -23.54
C THR A 63 -11.11 -31.15 -24.67
N ASP A 64 -11.86 -32.21 -24.99
CA ASP A 64 -12.92 -32.20 -26.00
C ASP A 64 -14.24 -31.63 -25.45
N LEU A 65 -14.32 -31.42 -24.13
CA LEU A 65 -15.48 -30.81 -23.48
C LEU A 65 -15.54 -29.32 -23.83
N ILE A 66 -16.68 -28.91 -24.35
CA ILE A 66 -17.00 -27.53 -24.66
C ILE A 66 -18.29 -27.11 -23.95
N PRO A 67 -18.49 -25.81 -23.70
CA PRO A 67 -19.79 -25.33 -23.27
C PRO A 67 -20.87 -25.70 -24.29
N THR A 68 -22.04 -26.08 -23.81
CA THR A 68 -23.20 -26.39 -24.66
C THR A 68 -23.64 -25.20 -25.55
N PRO A 69 -24.41 -25.41 -26.62
CA PRO A 69 -25.00 -24.35 -27.41
C PRO A 69 -25.85 -23.39 -26.58
N ARG A 70 -25.87 -22.11 -26.98
CA ARG A 70 -26.69 -21.08 -26.31
C ARG A 70 -28.17 -21.46 -26.26
N ILE A 71 -28.68 -22.10 -27.31
CA ILE A 71 -30.08 -22.51 -27.37
C ILE A 71 -30.44 -23.50 -26.25
N LEU A 72 -29.59 -24.50 -25.99
CA LEU A 72 -29.80 -25.48 -24.92
C LEU A 72 -29.75 -24.80 -23.54
N ARG A 73 -28.79 -23.91 -23.31
CA ARG A 73 -28.75 -23.10 -22.07
C ARG A 73 -29.98 -22.22 -21.89
N ASN A 74 -30.49 -21.62 -22.96
CA ASN A 74 -31.70 -20.80 -22.90
C ASN A 74 -32.96 -21.64 -22.62
N LEU A 75 -33.04 -22.85 -23.18
CA LEU A 75 -34.14 -23.79 -22.88
C LEU A 75 -34.10 -24.20 -21.41
N LEU A 76 -32.93 -24.59 -20.90
CA LEU A 76 -32.71 -24.89 -19.48
C LEU A 76 -33.08 -23.71 -18.58
N GLY A 77 -32.60 -22.50 -18.92
CA GLY A 77 -32.84 -21.29 -18.14
C GLY A 77 -34.32 -20.93 -17.98
N LYS A 78 -35.16 -21.27 -18.96
CA LYS A 78 -36.61 -21.03 -18.94
C LYS A 78 -37.41 -22.01 -18.08
N LEU A 79 -36.83 -23.16 -17.71
CA LEU A 79 -37.53 -24.13 -16.88
C LEU A 79 -37.93 -23.50 -15.54
N SER A 80 -39.19 -23.66 -15.14
CA SER A 80 -39.69 -23.18 -13.85
C SER A 80 -39.28 -24.15 -12.74
N ILE A 81 -38.52 -23.66 -11.77
CA ILE A 81 -38.01 -24.45 -10.64
C ILE A 81 -38.42 -23.84 -9.30
N SER A 82 -38.70 -24.68 -8.29
CA SER A 82 -38.88 -24.25 -6.91
C SER A 82 -37.56 -24.12 -6.15
N CYS A 83 -37.49 -23.15 -5.25
CA CYS A 83 -36.34 -22.90 -4.37
C CYS A 83 -35.89 -24.14 -3.57
N ASN A 84 -34.58 -24.27 -3.30
CA ASN A 84 -34.02 -25.33 -2.43
C ASN A 84 -34.60 -25.27 -1.01
N ASN A 85 -34.94 -24.07 -0.54
CA ASN A 85 -35.47 -23.84 0.81
C ASN A 85 -36.99 -24.03 0.90
N ARG A 86 -37.59 -24.79 -0.02
CA ARG A 86 -39.04 -25.06 -0.03
C ARG A 86 -39.52 -25.76 1.24
N GLU A 87 -38.74 -26.71 1.74
CA GLU A 87 -39.02 -27.40 3.00
C GLU A 87 -38.95 -26.46 4.21
N LEU A 88 -38.21 -25.36 4.11
CA LEU A 88 -38.11 -24.32 5.13
C LEU A 88 -39.19 -23.25 5.02
N GLY A 89 -40.07 -23.33 4.01
CA GLY A 89 -41.21 -22.42 3.82
C GLY A 89 -41.14 -21.52 2.59
N CYS A 90 -40.09 -21.61 1.77
CA CYS A 90 -40.05 -20.84 0.53
C CYS A 90 -41.01 -21.40 -0.52
N ILE A 91 -42.05 -20.64 -0.88
CA ILE A 91 -43.04 -21.03 -1.90
C ILE A 91 -42.72 -20.46 -3.30
N GLU A 92 -41.64 -19.68 -3.43
CA GLU A 92 -41.31 -19.02 -4.69
C GLU A 92 -40.88 -20.01 -5.76
N ARG A 93 -41.34 -19.73 -6.98
CA ARG A 93 -40.93 -20.38 -8.21
C ARG A 93 -40.38 -19.33 -9.15
N MET A 94 -39.39 -19.72 -9.93
CA MET A 94 -38.70 -18.82 -10.85
C MET A 94 -38.10 -19.60 -12.02
N PRO A 95 -37.77 -18.92 -13.13
CA PRO A 95 -36.90 -19.49 -14.15
C PRO A 95 -35.59 -19.97 -13.54
N LEU A 96 -35.08 -21.12 -14.00
CA LEU A 96 -33.84 -21.72 -13.53
C LEU A 96 -32.65 -20.75 -13.61
N GLU A 97 -32.63 -19.88 -14.63
CA GLU A 97 -31.59 -18.84 -14.76
C GLU A 97 -31.55 -17.85 -13.59
N SER A 98 -32.69 -17.61 -12.93
CA SER A 98 -32.83 -16.69 -11.81
C SER A 98 -32.63 -17.37 -10.45
N LEU A 99 -32.56 -18.71 -10.40
CA LEU A 99 -32.51 -19.47 -9.15
C LEU A 99 -31.36 -19.03 -8.24
N HIS A 100 -30.15 -18.84 -8.80
CA HIS A 100 -28.98 -18.47 -8.00
C HIS A 100 -29.17 -17.10 -7.33
N THR A 101 -29.66 -16.11 -8.08
CA THR A 101 -29.95 -14.77 -7.54
C THR A 101 -31.00 -14.78 -6.43
N HIS A 102 -32.02 -15.64 -6.56
CA HIS A 102 -32.99 -15.82 -5.50
C HIS A 102 -32.37 -16.50 -4.27
N LEU A 103 -31.55 -17.54 -4.43
CA LEU A 103 -30.95 -18.26 -3.29
C LEU A 103 -30.11 -17.33 -2.40
N ASP A 104 -29.41 -16.36 -3.00
CA ASP A 104 -28.62 -15.36 -2.28
C ASP A 104 -29.51 -14.42 -1.43
N MET A 105 -30.71 -14.12 -1.91
CA MET A 105 -31.64 -13.20 -1.26
C MET A 105 -32.83 -13.89 -0.58
N CYS A 106 -32.88 -15.22 -0.59
CA CYS A 106 -34.04 -15.97 -0.10
C CYS A 106 -34.20 -15.75 1.40
N ASN A 107 -35.38 -15.33 1.85
CA ASN A 107 -35.67 -15.12 3.28
C ASN A 107 -35.61 -16.41 4.11
N PHE A 108 -35.79 -17.56 3.45
CA PHE A 108 -35.75 -18.88 4.08
C PHE A 108 -34.39 -19.56 3.95
N ASN A 109 -33.38 -18.89 3.37
CA ASN A 109 -32.04 -19.44 3.29
C ASN A 109 -31.36 -19.34 4.68
N PRO A 110 -31.08 -20.47 5.36
CA PRO A 110 -30.50 -20.45 6.69
C PRO A 110 -29.07 -19.92 6.71
N THR A 111 -28.34 -19.97 5.58
CA THR A 111 -26.97 -19.47 5.45
C THR A 111 -26.94 -18.00 5.05
N ARG A 112 -28.09 -17.39 4.69
CA ARG A 112 -28.14 -15.98 4.29
C ARG A 112 -27.66 -15.13 5.46
N GLN A 113 -26.70 -14.25 5.19
CA GLN A 113 -26.22 -13.29 6.17
C GLN A 113 -27.10 -12.05 6.15
N VAL A 114 -27.54 -11.64 7.34
CA VAL A 114 -28.24 -10.39 7.55
C VAL A 114 -27.48 -9.56 8.58
N GLN A 115 -27.53 -8.25 8.42
CA GLN A 115 -26.99 -7.35 9.42
C GLN A 115 -27.91 -7.35 10.64
N CYS A 116 -27.33 -7.44 11.83
CA CYS A 116 -28.10 -7.33 13.06
C CYS A 116 -28.79 -5.96 13.17
N GLU A 117 -30.11 -5.95 13.34
CA GLU A 117 -30.93 -4.74 13.47
C GLU A 117 -30.86 -4.12 14.87
N ASP A 118 -30.48 -4.91 15.88
CA ASP A 118 -30.36 -4.47 17.29
C ASP A 118 -29.07 -3.66 17.57
N GLY A 119 -28.34 -3.28 16.51
CA GLY A 119 -27.28 -2.26 16.59
C GLY A 119 -25.85 -2.75 16.77
N CYS A 120 -25.59 -4.07 16.86
CA CYS A 120 -24.21 -4.57 16.91
C CYS A 120 -23.49 -4.52 15.55
N GLY A 121 -24.23 -4.33 14.45
CA GLY A 121 -23.70 -4.21 13.09
C GLY A 121 -23.07 -5.49 12.52
N CYS A 122 -23.17 -6.63 13.22
CA CYS A 122 -22.59 -7.89 12.78
C CYS A 122 -23.39 -8.52 11.65
N LEU A 123 -22.70 -9.18 10.72
CA LEU A 123 -23.32 -10.05 9.73
C LEU A 123 -23.53 -11.43 10.35
N ILE A 124 -24.79 -11.86 10.45
CA ILE A 124 -25.19 -13.09 11.12
C ILE A 124 -26.02 -13.91 10.15
N GLU A 125 -25.78 -15.22 10.11
CA GLU A 125 -26.61 -16.13 9.34
C GLU A 125 -28.02 -16.23 9.93
N VAL A 126 -29.05 -16.30 9.09
CA VAL A 126 -30.46 -16.35 9.54
C VAL A 126 -30.72 -17.45 10.57
N ARG A 127 -30.10 -18.63 10.42
CA ARG A 127 -30.22 -19.74 11.40
C ARG A 127 -29.69 -19.42 12.81
N HIS A 128 -28.80 -18.44 12.92
CA HIS A 128 -28.15 -18.04 14.17
C HIS A 128 -28.74 -16.76 14.76
N LEU A 129 -29.66 -16.07 14.07
CA LEU A 129 -30.33 -14.87 14.57
C LEU A 129 -30.98 -15.09 15.95
N SER A 130 -31.72 -16.18 16.12
CA SER A 130 -32.43 -16.47 17.38
C SER A 130 -31.50 -16.73 18.57
N LYS A 131 -30.23 -17.08 18.32
CA LYS A 131 -29.20 -17.33 19.34
C LYS A 131 -28.23 -16.16 19.48
N HIS A 132 -28.37 -15.11 18.68
CA HIS A 132 -27.46 -13.99 18.70
C HIS A 132 -27.69 -13.13 19.94
N SER A 133 -26.60 -12.71 20.59
CA SER A 133 -26.63 -11.74 21.68
C SER A 133 -25.66 -10.60 21.38
N CYS A 134 -26.22 -9.43 21.05
CA CYS A 134 -25.45 -8.22 20.75
C CYS A 134 -24.43 -7.89 21.85
N LEU A 135 -24.81 -8.01 23.12
CA LEU A 135 -23.93 -7.70 24.25
C LEU A 135 -22.72 -8.63 24.31
N SER A 136 -22.91 -9.92 24.04
CA SER A 136 -21.81 -10.88 24.04
C SER A 136 -20.85 -10.60 22.89
N THR A 137 -21.40 -10.35 21.70
CA THR A 137 -20.61 -10.06 20.48
C THR A 137 -19.86 -8.73 20.59
N LEU A 138 -20.53 -7.66 21.02
CA LEU A 138 -19.87 -6.38 21.26
C LEU A 138 -18.81 -6.50 22.37
N GLY A 139 -19.11 -7.24 23.43
CA GLY A 139 -18.16 -7.50 24.51
C GLY A 139 -16.91 -8.25 24.05
N SER A 140 -17.06 -9.27 23.19
CA SER A 140 -15.90 -9.97 22.61
C SER A 140 -15.11 -9.07 21.68
N MET A 141 -15.78 -8.25 20.87
CA MET A 141 -15.13 -7.30 19.97
C MET A 141 -14.34 -6.21 20.71
N VAL A 142 -14.83 -5.74 21.86
CA VAL A 142 -14.10 -4.79 22.70
C VAL A 142 -12.87 -5.45 23.30
N ARG A 143 -13.00 -6.66 23.87
CA ARG A 143 -11.85 -7.39 24.44
C ARG A 143 -10.77 -7.68 23.40
N GLU A 144 -11.17 -8.12 22.21
CA GLU A 144 -10.23 -8.37 21.11
C GLU A 144 -9.50 -7.09 20.68
N ARG A 145 -10.22 -5.95 20.62
CA ARG A 145 -9.60 -4.65 20.34
C ARG A 145 -8.64 -4.24 21.44
N ASP A 146 -8.99 -4.42 22.71
CA ASP A 146 -8.12 -4.09 23.85
C ASP A 146 -6.84 -4.95 23.85
N GLU A 147 -6.96 -6.25 23.58
CA GLU A 147 -5.81 -7.16 23.43
C GLU A 147 -4.89 -6.72 22.27
N ASN A 148 -5.48 -6.35 21.14
CA ASN A 148 -4.73 -5.85 19.99
C ASN A 148 -4.03 -4.51 20.30
N ILE A 149 -4.70 -3.59 21.00
CA ILE A 149 -4.11 -2.32 21.44
C ILE A 149 -2.92 -2.60 22.36
N LEU A 150 -3.05 -3.49 23.34
CA LEU A 150 -1.96 -3.85 24.24
C LEU A 150 -0.78 -4.44 23.47
N LYS A 151 -1.05 -5.36 22.53
CA LYS A 151 -0.01 -5.95 21.68
C LYS A 151 0.71 -4.91 20.84
N LEU A 152 -0.02 -4.03 20.15
CA LEU A 152 0.56 -2.94 19.34
C LEU A 152 1.35 -1.97 20.20
N SER A 153 0.88 -1.66 21.42
CA SER A 153 1.59 -0.79 22.35
C SER A 153 2.94 -1.39 22.79
N SER A 154 3.01 -2.72 22.99
CA SER A 154 4.27 -3.42 23.29
C SER A 154 5.24 -3.36 22.11
N GLN A 155 4.75 -3.64 20.90
CA GLN A 155 5.57 -3.58 19.68
C GLN A 155 6.12 -2.17 19.43
N LEU A 156 5.31 -1.12 19.67
CA LEU A 156 5.77 0.26 19.58
C LEU A 156 6.88 0.57 20.61
N LYS A 157 6.77 0.04 21.83
CA LYS A 157 7.79 0.22 22.87
C LYS A 157 9.11 -0.45 22.46
N GLU A 158 9.05 -1.68 21.95
CA GLU A 158 10.23 -2.41 21.46
C GLU A 158 10.89 -1.69 20.28
N LEU A 159 10.11 -1.29 19.27
CA LEU A 159 10.64 -0.55 18.12
C LEU A 159 11.28 0.78 18.53
N LYS A 160 10.67 1.50 19.48
CA LYS A 160 11.24 2.75 20.01
C LYS A 160 12.58 2.51 20.70
N GLN A 161 12.72 1.39 21.42
CA GLN A 161 13.97 1.02 22.05
C GLN A 161 15.05 0.69 21.01
N VAL A 162 14.71 -0.13 20.00
CA VAL A 162 15.63 -0.45 18.89
C VAL A 162 16.10 0.82 18.17
N VAL A 163 15.21 1.77 17.89
CA VAL A 163 15.59 3.05 17.26
C VAL A 163 16.55 3.86 18.14
N SER A 164 16.33 3.85 19.46
CA SER A 164 17.22 4.53 20.41
C SER A 164 18.61 3.88 20.42
N ASP A 165 18.67 2.55 20.44
CA ASP A 165 19.92 1.80 20.46
C ASP A 165 20.70 2.00 19.14
N GLN A 166 20.02 1.91 18.00
CA GLN A 166 20.61 2.22 16.68
C GLN A 166 21.12 3.65 16.60
N HIS A 167 20.41 4.62 17.18
CA HIS A 167 20.88 6.00 17.22
C HIS A 167 22.19 6.12 18.02
N HIS A 168 22.29 5.43 19.16
CA HIS A 168 23.51 5.40 19.96
C HIS A 168 24.69 4.76 19.19
N GLU A 169 24.45 3.64 18.52
CA GLU A 169 25.47 2.98 17.67
C GLU A 169 25.94 3.88 16.54
N ILE A 170 25.03 4.58 15.85
CA ILE A 170 25.36 5.54 14.80
C ILE A 170 26.26 6.66 15.33
N LEU A 171 26.00 7.17 16.53
CA LEU A 171 26.85 8.20 17.15
C LEU A 171 28.26 7.68 17.43
N LEU A 172 28.39 6.43 17.91
CA LEU A 172 29.70 5.80 18.13
C LEU A 172 30.45 5.59 16.82
N VAL A 173 29.78 5.08 15.77
CA VAL A 173 30.38 4.89 14.45
C VAL A 173 30.83 6.23 13.85
N LYS A 174 30.02 7.28 13.96
CA LYS A 174 30.40 8.64 13.53
C LYS A 174 31.69 9.10 14.23
N GLU A 175 31.83 8.83 15.52
CA GLU A 175 33.02 9.20 16.29
C GLU A 175 34.26 8.38 15.89
N ILE A 176 34.11 7.07 15.68
CA ILE A 176 35.19 6.22 15.16
C ILE A 176 35.65 6.71 13.78
N VAL A 177 34.71 7.00 12.88
CA VAL A 177 35.02 7.53 11.53
C VAL A 177 35.74 8.88 11.63
N ARG A 178 35.32 9.76 12.56
CA ARG A 178 35.99 11.05 12.81
C ARG A 178 37.44 10.82 13.28
N ASN A 179 37.67 9.93 14.23
CA ASN A 179 39.00 9.61 14.76
C ASN A 179 39.91 8.90 13.76
N LEU A 180 39.35 8.00 12.94
CA LEU A 180 40.07 7.39 11.82
C LEU A 180 40.45 8.42 10.77
N ARG A 181 39.55 9.37 10.44
CA ARG A 181 39.89 10.51 9.56
C ARG A 181 41.05 11.33 10.14
N ILE A 182 41.00 11.72 11.41
CA ILE A 182 42.07 12.48 12.07
C ILE A 182 43.40 11.68 12.07
N SER A 183 43.34 10.39 12.36
CA SER A 183 44.52 9.51 12.37
C SER A 183 45.10 9.31 10.96
N SER A 184 44.25 9.17 9.95
CA SER A 184 44.66 9.05 8.53
C SER A 184 45.22 10.36 7.95
N ILE A 185 44.74 11.52 8.42
CA ILE A 185 45.34 12.84 8.15
C ILE A 185 46.73 12.92 8.79
N SER A 186 46.87 12.45 10.04
CA SER A 186 48.15 12.41 10.75
C SER A 186 49.15 11.42 10.12
N ALA A 187 48.65 10.34 9.52
CA ALA A 187 49.44 9.28 8.88
C ALA A 187 49.67 9.48 7.36
N GLY A 188 49.17 10.57 6.76
CA GLY A 188 49.40 10.89 5.34
C GLY A 188 48.82 9.88 4.33
N LEU A 189 47.80 9.09 4.70
CA LEU A 189 47.25 7.98 3.90
C LEU A 189 45.99 8.33 3.10
N THR A 190 45.60 9.61 3.04
CA THR A 190 44.55 10.06 2.11
C THR A 190 45.14 10.32 0.74
N THR A 191 44.41 9.96 -0.33
CA THR A 191 44.82 10.33 -1.69
C THR A 191 44.91 11.85 -1.79
N GLU A 192 45.91 12.39 -2.49
CA GLU A 192 46.11 13.84 -2.67
C GLU A 192 44.80 14.57 -3.08
N ALA A 193 43.92 13.87 -3.80
CA ALA A 193 42.60 14.32 -4.24
C ALA A 193 41.59 14.62 -3.10
N GLU A 194 41.57 13.83 -2.01
CA GLU A 194 40.66 14.07 -0.88
C GLU A 194 41.10 15.29 -0.06
N THR A 195 42.41 15.47 0.14
CA THR A 195 42.96 16.65 0.81
C THR A 195 42.74 17.94 0.01
N ASP A 196 42.82 17.87 -1.32
CA ASP A 196 42.60 19.03 -2.17
C ASP A 196 41.11 19.44 -2.17
N SER A 197 40.19 18.47 -2.20
CA SER A 197 38.74 18.74 -2.14
C SER A 197 38.29 19.45 -0.85
N VAL A 198 38.90 19.13 0.29
CA VAL A 198 38.63 19.79 1.57
C VAL A 198 39.24 21.18 1.60
N ARG A 199 40.47 21.33 1.07
CA ARG A 199 41.15 22.62 1.00
C ARG A 199 40.42 23.61 0.10
N GLU A 200 39.93 23.17 -1.06
CA GLU A 200 39.10 23.97 -1.96
C GLU A 200 37.81 24.43 -1.28
N ARG A 201 37.14 23.54 -0.53
CA ARG A 201 35.93 23.89 0.22
C ARG A 201 36.17 24.97 1.26
N VAL A 202 37.24 24.85 2.05
CA VAL A 202 37.59 25.85 3.08
C VAL A 202 37.97 27.19 2.44
N LYS A 203 38.73 27.15 1.35
CA LYS A 203 39.10 28.36 0.57
C LYS A 203 37.88 29.05 -0.03
N TRP A 204 36.94 28.30 -0.59
CA TRP A 204 35.68 28.88 -1.07
C TRP A 204 34.85 29.48 0.07
N LEU A 205 34.68 28.75 1.18
CA LEU A 205 33.84 29.20 2.29
C LEU A 205 34.36 30.49 2.96
N SER A 206 35.68 30.60 3.07
CA SER A 206 36.36 31.81 3.56
C SER A 206 36.27 33.00 2.59
N SER A 207 36.04 32.76 1.29
CA SER A 207 35.82 33.83 0.31
C SER A 207 34.42 34.46 0.39
N LEU A 208 33.45 33.77 0.99
CA LEU A 208 32.08 34.25 1.12
C LEU A 208 31.92 35.23 2.30
N SER A 209 31.15 36.30 2.07
CA SER A 209 30.78 37.25 3.12
C SER A 209 29.73 36.66 4.06
N ARG A 210 29.81 36.98 5.35
CA ARG A 210 28.75 36.66 6.30
C ARG A 210 27.49 37.44 5.94
N ALA A 211 26.33 36.77 5.98
CA ALA A 211 25.04 37.39 5.74
C ALA A 211 24.40 37.85 7.06
N ARG A 212 23.53 38.86 6.98
CA ARG A 212 22.60 39.20 8.07
C ARG A 212 21.18 39.04 7.54
N ILE A 213 20.38 38.25 8.25
CA ILE A 213 18.98 38.00 7.87
C ILE A 213 18.09 38.89 8.73
N SER A 214 17.40 39.84 8.10
CA SER A 214 16.43 40.71 8.78
C SER A 214 15.07 40.06 8.94
N ARG A 215 14.70 39.12 8.05
CA ARG A 215 13.36 38.51 8.01
C ARG A 215 13.40 37.00 7.75
N TRP A 216 13.57 36.24 8.82
CA TRP A 216 13.52 34.77 8.75
C TRP A 216 12.19 34.21 8.24
N GLY A 217 11.07 34.91 8.46
CA GLY A 217 9.75 34.51 7.95
C GLY A 217 9.60 34.59 6.43
N GLY A 218 10.52 35.25 5.73
CA GLY A 218 10.53 35.35 4.26
C GLY A 218 11.22 34.17 3.56
N MET A 219 11.55 33.11 4.30
CA MET A 219 12.18 31.93 3.73
C MET A 219 11.22 31.15 2.81
N ILE A 220 11.77 30.69 1.69
CA ILE A 220 11.08 29.85 0.71
C ILE A 220 11.46 28.41 1.03
N SER A 221 10.56 27.67 1.68
CA SER A 221 10.81 26.30 2.12
C SER A 221 10.60 25.25 1.03
N THR A 222 9.91 25.62 -0.05
CA THR A 222 9.58 24.78 -1.20
C THR A 222 10.01 25.43 -2.52
N PRO A 223 11.32 25.69 -2.73
CA PRO A 223 11.79 26.32 -3.96
C PRO A 223 11.58 25.40 -5.17
N ASP A 224 11.06 25.95 -6.26
CA ASP A 224 10.88 25.23 -7.52
C ASP A 224 12.22 24.92 -8.22
N SER A 225 12.16 24.10 -9.27
CA SER A 225 13.36 23.66 -9.99
C SER A 225 14.12 24.82 -10.67
N VAL A 226 13.39 25.86 -11.10
CA VAL A 226 13.97 27.04 -11.75
C VAL A 226 14.78 27.85 -10.73
N LEU A 227 14.19 28.12 -9.56
CA LEU A 227 14.85 28.85 -8.49
C LEU A 227 16.06 28.06 -7.95
N GLN A 228 15.92 26.75 -7.78
CA GLN A 228 17.04 25.87 -7.41
C GLN A 228 18.18 25.94 -8.43
N ALA A 229 17.88 25.88 -9.74
CA ALA A 229 18.89 25.96 -10.79
C ALA A 229 19.59 27.34 -10.82
N MET A 230 18.84 28.42 -10.62
CA MET A 230 19.39 29.78 -10.54
C MET A 230 20.36 29.95 -9.36
N VAL A 231 20.01 29.40 -8.19
CA VAL A 231 20.87 29.48 -7.01
C VAL A 231 22.07 28.53 -7.14
N LYS A 232 21.89 27.35 -7.75
CA LYS A 232 22.98 26.43 -8.09
C LYS A 232 24.03 27.13 -8.96
N ARG A 233 23.59 27.86 -9.98
CA ARG A 233 24.48 28.62 -10.87
C ARG A 233 25.25 29.69 -10.10
N ALA A 234 24.57 30.46 -9.26
CA ALA A 234 25.23 31.49 -8.43
C ALA A 234 26.26 30.90 -7.45
N LEU A 235 26.03 29.70 -6.92
CA LEU A 235 27.02 28.98 -6.11
C LEU A 235 28.26 28.62 -6.93
N ILE A 236 28.09 28.05 -8.11
CA ILE A 236 29.20 27.68 -9.00
C ILE A 236 29.99 28.93 -9.42
N ASP A 237 29.28 30.00 -9.79
CA ASP A 237 29.90 31.28 -10.17
C ASP A 237 30.68 31.93 -9.01
N SER A 238 30.34 31.60 -7.75
CA SER A 238 31.10 32.02 -6.56
C SER A 238 32.36 31.20 -6.28
N GLY A 239 32.67 30.20 -7.13
CA GLY A 239 33.80 29.29 -6.95
C GLY A 239 33.51 28.06 -6.10
N CYS A 240 32.23 27.70 -5.92
CA CYS A 240 31.85 26.48 -5.21
C CYS A 240 32.13 25.24 -6.07
N PRO A 241 32.76 24.18 -5.52
CA PRO A 241 32.90 22.90 -6.23
C PRO A 241 31.55 22.36 -6.72
N VAL A 242 31.47 21.89 -7.97
CA VAL A 242 30.20 21.52 -8.63
C VAL A 242 29.44 20.43 -7.88
N GLU A 243 30.16 19.44 -7.34
CA GLU A 243 29.58 18.37 -6.52
C GLU A 243 28.96 18.92 -5.23
N LEU A 244 29.69 19.82 -4.55
CA LEU A 244 29.21 20.47 -3.33
C LEU A 244 27.98 21.33 -3.62
N ALA A 245 28.00 22.14 -4.69
CA ALA A 245 26.85 22.95 -5.09
C ALA A 245 25.61 22.08 -5.38
N THR A 246 25.80 20.91 -5.99
CA THR A 246 24.73 19.94 -6.24
C THR A 246 24.15 19.39 -4.93
N GLN A 247 25.01 19.01 -3.98
CA GLN A 247 24.58 18.53 -2.66
C GLN A 247 23.85 19.63 -1.86
N LEU A 248 24.41 20.84 -1.79
CA LEU A 248 23.82 21.97 -1.06
C LEU A 248 22.43 22.34 -1.59
N ILE A 249 22.26 22.40 -2.91
CA ILE A 249 20.97 22.71 -3.54
C ILE A 249 19.95 21.59 -3.35
N SER A 250 20.39 20.34 -3.38
CA SER A 250 19.52 19.21 -3.09
C SER A 250 18.95 19.24 -1.66
N ASN A 251 19.61 19.97 -0.75
CA ASN A 251 19.17 20.21 0.61
C ASN A 251 18.44 21.56 0.79
N SER A 252 18.05 22.25 -0.29
CA SER A 252 17.37 23.55 -0.20
C SER A 252 15.87 23.49 0.10
N HIS A 253 15.27 22.29 0.03
CA HIS A 253 13.85 22.07 0.23
C HIS A 253 13.57 21.49 1.62
N GLU A 254 12.46 21.87 2.25
CA GLU A 254 12.07 21.43 3.61
C GLU A 254 12.03 19.91 3.83
N ARG A 255 11.74 19.11 2.79
CA ARG A 255 11.81 17.63 2.83
C ARG A 255 13.21 17.10 3.14
N ARG A 256 14.23 17.92 2.92
CA ARG A 256 15.65 17.63 3.09
C ARG A 256 16.29 18.51 4.17
N TRP A 257 15.53 19.40 4.80
CA TRP A 257 16.01 20.17 5.95
C TRP A 257 16.11 19.30 7.20
N PRO A 258 16.96 19.68 8.16
CA PRO A 258 17.04 18.97 9.43
C PRO A 258 15.72 19.11 10.21
N PRO A 259 15.44 18.22 11.18
CA PRO A 259 14.14 18.15 11.86
C PRO A 259 13.66 19.49 12.41
N GLY A 260 14.58 20.30 12.97
CA GLY A 260 14.32 21.63 13.52
C GLY A 260 13.84 22.70 12.53
N LEU A 261 13.90 22.43 11.23
CA LEU A 261 13.49 23.32 10.14
C LEU A 261 12.44 22.69 9.20
N SER A 262 12.21 21.38 9.29
CA SER A 262 11.42 20.61 8.31
C SER A 262 9.93 20.98 8.22
N MET A 263 9.30 21.38 9.32
CA MET A 263 7.86 21.73 9.37
C MET A 263 7.63 23.18 9.76
N LEU A 264 6.51 23.76 9.32
CA LEU A 264 6.15 25.16 9.61
C LEU A 264 6.07 25.43 11.13
N GLU A 265 5.43 24.55 11.90
CA GLU A 265 5.29 24.68 13.35
C GLU A 265 6.65 24.68 14.05
N THR A 266 7.52 23.73 13.69
CA THR A 266 8.88 23.66 14.20
C THR A 266 9.65 24.93 13.86
N ARG A 267 9.42 25.49 12.66
CA ARG A 267 10.08 26.72 12.25
C ARG A 267 9.65 27.94 13.06
N GLN A 268 8.38 28.01 13.45
CA GLN A 268 7.86 29.08 14.29
C GLN A 268 8.39 28.96 15.72
N SER A 269 8.42 27.75 16.27
CA SER A 269 8.94 27.48 17.62
C SER A 269 10.44 27.79 17.74
N ASN A 270 11.24 27.38 16.74
CA ASN A 270 12.69 27.55 16.75
C ASN A 270 13.18 28.91 16.24
N ARG A 271 12.28 29.86 15.96
CA ARG A 271 12.64 31.15 15.33
C ARG A 271 13.73 31.92 16.07
N HIS A 272 13.70 31.89 17.40
CA HIS A 272 14.67 32.57 18.26
C HIS A 272 16.11 32.05 18.05
N ARG A 273 16.26 30.76 17.72
CA ARG A 273 17.56 30.12 17.52
C ARG A 273 18.21 30.47 16.18
N TYR A 274 17.45 30.99 15.20
CA TYR A 274 18.01 31.25 13.88
C TYR A 274 19.05 32.38 13.87
N GLU A 275 18.97 33.29 14.83
CA GLU A 275 19.95 34.38 14.98
C GLU A 275 21.34 33.85 15.39
N GLU A 276 21.41 32.64 15.94
CA GLU A 276 22.66 31.97 16.33
C GLU A 276 23.39 31.34 15.13
N PHE A 277 22.75 31.23 13.96
CA PHE A 277 23.40 30.71 12.77
C PHE A 277 24.55 31.63 12.32
N VAL A 278 25.53 31.02 11.66
CA VAL A 278 26.62 31.68 10.93
C VAL A 278 26.36 31.53 9.43
N PRO A 279 25.51 32.39 8.85
CA PRO A 279 25.12 32.29 7.45
C PRO A 279 26.16 32.96 6.54
N LYS A 280 26.42 32.34 5.39
CA LYS A 280 27.22 32.92 4.31
C LYS A 280 26.31 33.35 3.17
N ARG A 281 26.52 34.56 2.65
CA ARG A 281 25.71 35.11 1.56
C ARG A 281 26.08 34.47 0.23
N ILE A 282 25.08 34.06 -0.54
CA ILE A 282 25.30 33.69 -1.94
C ILE A 282 25.31 34.97 -2.78
N PRO A 283 26.38 35.27 -3.52
CA PRO A 283 26.46 36.49 -4.32
C PRO A 283 25.28 36.62 -5.28
N THR A 284 24.80 37.86 -5.49
CA THR A 284 23.73 38.21 -6.46
C THR A 284 22.34 37.60 -6.20
N LYS A 285 22.15 36.87 -5.09
CA LYS A 285 20.87 36.21 -4.75
C LYS A 285 20.43 36.52 -3.32
N GLN A 286 19.11 36.48 -3.09
CA GLN A 286 18.53 36.48 -1.75
C GLN A 286 18.57 35.04 -1.20
N ALA A 287 19.77 34.53 -0.98
CA ALA A 287 19.98 33.18 -0.49
C ALA A 287 21.24 33.09 0.36
N ILE A 288 21.24 32.16 1.31
CA ILE A 288 22.36 31.88 2.20
C ILE A 288 22.76 30.42 2.14
N VAL A 289 24.02 30.15 2.45
CA VAL A 289 24.55 28.82 2.74
C VAL A 289 24.79 28.70 4.23
N LEU A 290 24.34 27.59 4.82
CA LEU A 290 24.66 27.18 6.18
C LEU A 290 25.50 25.91 6.10
N MET A 291 26.81 26.06 6.31
CA MET A 291 27.74 24.93 6.32
C MET A 291 27.79 24.29 7.71
N ALA A 292 27.79 22.96 7.76
CA ALA A 292 27.87 22.20 9.01
C ALA A 292 29.13 22.55 9.81
N CYS A 293 30.27 22.70 9.13
CA CYS A 293 31.56 23.02 9.77
C CYS A 293 31.64 24.40 10.44
N GLU A 294 30.80 25.37 10.06
CA GLU A 294 30.75 26.70 10.72
C GLU A 294 29.59 26.81 11.72
N ASN A 295 28.76 25.77 11.85
CA ASN A 295 27.54 25.78 12.67
C ASN A 295 27.43 24.55 13.59
N GLU A 296 28.55 23.96 14.00
CA GLU A 296 28.57 22.78 14.87
C GLU A 296 27.87 23.03 16.21
N HIS A 297 27.89 24.28 16.71
CA HIS A 297 27.22 24.69 17.95
C HIS A 297 25.68 24.58 17.91
N MET A 298 25.06 24.49 16.74
CA MET A 298 23.60 24.41 16.59
C MET A 298 23.03 23.02 16.88
N GLY A 299 23.86 21.97 16.83
CA GLY A 299 23.50 20.57 17.05
C GLY A 299 22.89 19.87 15.83
N GLU A 300 22.82 18.53 15.88
CA GLU A 300 22.36 17.68 14.75
C GLU A 300 20.89 17.91 14.36
N ALA A 301 20.06 18.43 15.27
CA ALA A 301 18.65 18.73 14.98
C ALA A 301 18.46 19.96 14.09
N MET A 302 19.46 20.84 14.00
CA MET A 302 19.41 22.13 13.28
C MET A 302 20.37 22.19 12.09
N MET A 303 21.33 21.26 12.01
CA MET A 303 22.32 21.18 10.95
C MET A 303 22.27 19.88 10.17
N ARG A 304 22.79 19.90 8.94
CA ARG A 304 22.90 18.74 8.06
C ARG A 304 24.21 18.81 7.30
N ASP A 305 24.92 17.68 7.19
CA ASP A 305 26.14 17.57 6.38
C ASP A 305 25.84 17.51 4.86
N PRO A 306 26.68 18.13 4.01
CA PRO A 306 27.78 19.05 4.34
C PRO A 306 27.30 20.47 4.71
N GLY A 307 26.02 20.74 4.45
CA GLY A 307 25.33 22.00 4.68
C GLY A 307 24.01 22.01 3.92
N PHE A 308 23.32 23.15 3.96
CA PHE A 308 22.12 23.37 3.18
C PHE A 308 21.94 24.85 2.82
N VAL A 309 21.08 25.11 1.84
CA VAL A 309 20.77 26.45 1.34
C VAL A 309 19.39 26.86 1.82
N ILE A 310 19.26 28.12 2.24
CA ILE A 310 17.94 28.74 2.47
C ILE A 310 17.80 29.90 1.50
N ILE A 311 16.69 29.90 0.76
CA ILE A 311 16.35 30.94 -0.21
C ILE A 311 15.29 31.84 0.43
N PHE A 312 15.41 33.14 0.23
CA PHE A 312 14.51 34.14 0.78
C PHE A 312 13.87 34.96 -0.35
N ALA A 313 12.65 35.41 -0.13
CA ALA A 313 12.04 36.41 -1.01
C ALA A 313 12.75 37.77 -0.90
N HIS A 314 13.17 38.15 0.31
CA HIS A 314 13.86 39.40 0.63
C HIS A 314 14.48 39.32 2.03
N GLY A 315 15.38 40.25 2.36
CA GLY A 315 15.90 40.46 3.72
C GLY A 315 17.26 39.81 4.03
N VAL A 316 18.02 39.41 2.99
CA VAL A 316 19.42 38.99 3.10
C VAL A 316 20.34 40.16 2.75
N ASP A 317 21.01 40.70 3.77
CA ASP A 317 22.05 41.74 3.67
C ASP A 317 23.45 41.11 3.70
#